data_AF-A0A377LYI1-F1
#
_entry.id   AF-A0A377LYI1-F1
#
_cell.length_a   1.000
_cell.length_b   1.000
_cell.length_c   1.000
_cell.angle_alpha   90.00
_cell.angle_beta   90.00
_cell.angle_gamma   90.00
#
_symmetry.space_group_name_H-M   'P 1'
#
loop_
_entity.id
_entity.type
_entity.pdbx_description
1 polymer ?
#
loop_
_entity_poly.entity_id
_entity_poly.type
_entity_poly.pdbx_seq_one_letter_code
_entity_poly.pdbx_strand_id
1 'polypeptide(L)'
;MMSLFEMAQASLVDRGISVSGFGNRSQIVNLAFTHSTSDFAHILAGGAEKSVLTGWQSSGETFQQWTKTGSLSNFHEAKRVGLNGFSELAKVPEGAEYKYVTTSDSGVPIALATYGNIFSITRQAIINDDLSQLSTIPQAMGRAAARTVGNLVYLQLTANSKFTDGKALFHADHKNLIAKGMDTDGLNEARKAMRLQQDANGDPINVIPAYILVPAALEGLANRAVLSSSSLFPVDQSGSMNQNPALLTS
;
A
#
# COMPACT_ATOMS: atom_id res chain seq x y z
N MET A 1 -5.44 16.54 -33.68
CA MET A 1 -5.68 16.70 -32.24
C MET A 1 -6.01 18.17 -32.03
N MET A 2 -7.12 18.48 -31.37
CA MET A 2 -7.60 19.85 -31.18
C MET A 2 -6.76 20.56 -30.10
N SER A 3 -6.34 21.80 -30.33
CA SER A 3 -5.55 22.62 -29.38
C SER A 3 -6.39 23.11 -28.19
N LEU A 4 -5.76 23.54 -27.10
CA LEU A 4 -6.46 24.13 -25.95
C LEU A 4 -7.24 25.38 -26.33
N PHE A 5 -6.68 26.14 -27.25
CA PHE A 5 -7.33 27.32 -27.78
C PHE A 5 -8.60 26.97 -28.57
N GLU A 6 -8.54 25.95 -29.43
CA GLU A 6 -9.70 25.44 -30.16
C GLU A 6 -10.75 24.80 -29.24
N MET A 7 -10.34 24.13 -28.15
CA MET A 7 -11.25 23.65 -27.11
C MET A 7 -11.96 24.79 -26.38
N ALA A 8 -11.23 25.86 -26.03
CA ALA A 8 -11.83 27.05 -25.43
C ALA A 8 -12.83 27.69 -26.40
N GLN A 9 -12.48 27.78 -27.69
CA GLN A 9 -13.35 28.32 -28.73
C GLN A 9 -14.60 27.46 -28.94
N ALA A 10 -14.45 26.14 -29.05
CA ALA A 10 -15.54 25.20 -29.20
C ALA A 10 -16.51 25.26 -28.00
N SER A 11 -15.98 25.39 -26.77
CA SER A 11 -16.83 25.54 -25.58
C SER A 11 -17.68 26.81 -25.59
N LEU A 12 -17.20 27.90 -26.19
CA LEU A 12 -17.94 29.15 -26.30
C LEU A 12 -19.02 29.07 -27.40
N VAL A 13 -18.68 28.42 -28.53
CA VAL A 13 -19.61 28.20 -29.64
C VAL A 13 -20.77 27.30 -29.21
N ASP A 14 -20.49 26.22 -28.48
CA ASP A 14 -21.51 25.30 -27.94
C ASP A 14 -22.48 26.02 -26.99
N ARG A 15 -21.98 27.00 -26.24
CA ARG A 15 -22.77 27.88 -25.37
C ARG A 15 -23.51 29.00 -26.13
N GLY A 16 -23.45 29.03 -27.46
CA GLY A 16 -24.10 30.05 -28.30
C GLY A 16 -23.42 31.43 -28.25
N ILE A 17 -22.21 31.52 -27.71
CA ILE A 17 -21.45 32.78 -27.64
C ILE A 17 -20.60 32.89 -28.90
N SER A 18 -20.90 33.89 -29.73
CA SER A 18 -20.11 34.13 -30.95
C SER A 18 -18.71 34.60 -30.60
N VAL A 19 -17.72 33.81 -31.03
CA VAL A 19 -16.29 34.11 -30.91
C VAL A 19 -15.77 35.03 -32.02
N SER A 20 -16.58 35.28 -33.07
CA SER A 20 -16.17 36.06 -34.25
C SER A 20 -15.96 37.55 -33.99
N GLY A 21 -16.46 38.06 -32.86
CA GLY A 21 -16.31 39.47 -32.45
C GLY A 21 -15.07 39.76 -31.59
N PHE A 22 -14.30 38.74 -31.18
CA PHE A 22 -13.11 38.92 -30.33
C PHE A 22 -11.84 38.95 -31.17
N GLY A 23 -11.11 40.07 -31.15
CA GLY A 23 -9.89 40.27 -31.95
C GLY A 23 -8.63 39.60 -31.38
N ASN A 24 -8.65 39.18 -30.12
CA ASN A 24 -7.47 38.63 -29.43
C ASN A 24 -7.75 37.25 -28.80
N ARG A 25 -6.84 36.28 -29.03
CA ARG A 25 -6.90 34.93 -28.43
C ARG A 25 -7.09 34.96 -26.92
N SER A 26 -6.43 35.90 -26.26
CA SER A 26 -6.51 36.07 -24.82
C SER A 26 -7.95 36.36 -24.38
N GLN A 27 -8.69 37.22 -25.09
CA GLN A 27 -10.07 37.59 -24.73
C GLN A 27 -11.00 36.38 -24.79
N ILE A 28 -10.85 35.54 -25.81
CA ILE A 28 -11.59 34.29 -26.00
C ILE A 28 -11.34 33.34 -24.81
N VAL A 29 -10.08 33.10 -24.46
CA VAL A 29 -9.72 32.24 -23.31
C VAL A 29 -10.27 32.80 -21.99
N ASN A 30 -10.17 34.12 -21.77
CA ASN A 30 -10.72 34.73 -20.55
C ASN A 30 -12.23 34.52 -20.44
N LEU A 31 -12.95 34.72 -21.55
CA LEU A 31 -14.39 34.57 -21.60
C LEU A 31 -14.82 33.14 -21.30
N ALA A 32 -14.03 32.16 -21.77
CA ALA A 32 -14.23 30.74 -21.48
C ALA A 32 -14.09 30.41 -19.98
N PHE A 33 -13.37 31.22 -19.18
CA PHE A 33 -13.21 31.03 -17.73
C PHE A 33 -14.18 31.85 -16.88
N THR A 34 -14.59 33.05 -17.31
CA THR A 34 -15.34 33.98 -16.44
C THR A 34 -16.85 33.72 -16.37
N HIS A 35 -17.43 32.97 -17.31
CA HIS A 35 -18.84 32.63 -17.25
C HIS A 35 -19.08 31.34 -16.45
N SER A 36 -19.89 31.46 -15.39
CA SER A 36 -20.23 30.38 -14.44
C SER A 36 -20.58 29.08 -15.16
N THR A 37 -20.09 27.95 -14.62
CA THR A 37 -20.04 26.60 -15.22
C THR A 37 -19.46 26.61 -16.63
N SER A 38 -18.13 26.56 -16.69
CA SER A 38 -17.38 26.46 -17.94
C SER A 38 -17.19 24.99 -18.31
N ASP A 39 -17.82 24.53 -19.39
CA ASP A 39 -17.61 23.18 -19.93
C ASP A 39 -16.14 22.94 -20.27
N PHE A 40 -15.42 24.00 -20.66
CA PHE A 40 -13.97 23.96 -20.88
C PHE A 40 -13.20 23.62 -19.60
N ALA A 41 -13.55 24.23 -18.46
CA ALA A 41 -12.93 23.90 -17.18
C ALA A 41 -13.25 22.46 -16.74
N HIS A 42 -14.46 21.96 -17.00
CA HIS A 42 -14.84 20.58 -16.71
C HIS A 42 -14.11 19.56 -17.60
N ILE A 43 -13.93 19.85 -18.89
CA ILE A 43 -13.16 19.00 -19.81
C ILE A 43 -11.69 18.94 -19.38
N LEU A 44 -11.11 20.09 -19.00
CA LEU A 44 -9.75 20.15 -18.47
C LEU A 44 -9.60 19.36 -17.17
N ALA A 45 -10.56 19.48 -16.26
CA ALA A 45 -10.58 18.71 -15.02
C ALA A 45 -10.66 17.20 -15.30
N GLY A 46 -11.57 16.75 -16.15
CA GLY A 46 -11.69 15.33 -16.52
C GLY A 46 -10.44 14.77 -17.21
N GLY A 47 -9.77 15.57 -18.05
CA GLY A 47 -8.48 15.23 -18.65
C GLY A 47 -7.37 15.09 -17.61
N ALA A 48 -7.27 16.05 -16.69
CA ALA A 48 -6.30 16.04 -15.60
C ALA A 48 -6.55 14.86 -14.65
N GLU A 49 -7.80 14.57 -14.27
CA GLU A 49 -8.17 13.41 -13.44
C GLU A 49 -7.73 12.10 -14.07
N LYS A 50 -7.92 11.92 -15.38
CA LYS A 50 -7.45 10.74 -16.10
C LYS A 50 -5.93 10.63 -16.10
N SER A 51 -5.22 11.75 -16.25
CA SER A 51 -3.76 11.80 -16.14
C SER A 51 -3.27 11.46 -14.73
N VAL A 52 -3.92 11.97 -13.68
CA VAL A 52 -3.64 11.61 -12.28
C VAL A 52 -3.84 10.12 -12.07
N LEU A 53 -4.97 9.56 -12.53
CA LEU A 53 -5.27 8.14 -12.39
C LEU A 53 -4.23 7.27 -13.10
N THR A 54 -3.82 7.66 -14.31
CA THR A 54 -2.75 6.97 -15.06
C THR A 54 -1.42 7.04 -14.30
N GLY A 55 -1.11 8.19 -13.70
CA GLY A 55 0.04 8.38 -12.82
C GLY A 55 0.01 7.43 -11.62
N TRP A 56 -1.12 7.38 -10.92
CA TRP A 56 -1.34 6.51 -9.77
C TRP A 56 -1.13 5.02 -10.12
N GLN A 57 -1.78 4.55 -11.20
CA GLN A 57 -1.70 3.16 -11.64
C GLN A 57 -0.29 2.76 -12.10
N SER A 58 0.46 3.70 -12.70
CA SER A 58 1.82 3.46 -13.19
C SER A 58 2.93 3.64 -12.15
N SER A 59 2.57 3.83 -10.87
CA SER A 59 3.56 4.04 -9.80
C SER A 59 4.40 2.79 -9.48
N GLY A 60 3.87 1.59 -9.72
CA GLY A 60 4.58 0.32 -9.46
C GLY A 60 4.76 -0.01 -7.97
N GLU A 61 3.97 0.62 -7.08
CA GLU A 61 4.06 0.41 -5.65
C GLU A 61 3.63 -1.01 -5.24
N THR A 62 4.37 -1.63 -4.32
CA THR A 62 4.19 -3.04 -3.93
C THR A 62 3.40 -3.23 -2.63
N PHE A 63 3.17 -2.16 -1.86
CA PHE A 63 2.49 -2.24 -0.56
C PHE A 63 1.08 -2.85 -0.66
N GLN A 64 0.40 -2.70 -1.80
CA GLN A 64 -0.94 -3.25 -2.04
C GLN A 64 -0.97 -4.78 -2.07
N GLN A 65 0.16 -5.45 -2.32
CA GLN A 65 0.22 -6.91 -2.43
C GLN A 65 0.12 -7.60 -1.07
N TRP A 66 0.62 -6.96 -0.01
CA TRP A 66 0.74 -7.55 1.32
C TRP A 66 -0.03 -6.79 2.41
N THR A 67 -0.63 -5.64 2.08
CA THR A 67 -1.51 -4.89 2.98
C THR A 67 -2.98 -5.05 2.58
N LYS A 68 -3.89 -4.84 3.54
CA LYS A 68 -5.33 -4.80 3.31
C LYS A 68 -5.88 -3.41 3.63
N THR A 69 -6.70 -2.86 2.75
CA THR A 69 -7.38 -1.59 2.97
C THR A 69 -8.42 -1.73 4.08
N GLY A 70 -8.35 -0.86 5.09
CA GLY A 70 -9.38 -0.67 6.11
C GLY A 70 -10.18 0.60 5.86
N SER A 71 -11.41 0.66 6.40
CA SER A 71 -12.24 1.87 6.39
C SER A 71 -12.47 2.33 7.84
N LEU A 72 -12.37 3.64 8.07
CA LEU A 72 -12.68 4.29 9.34
C LEU A 72 -13.73 5.36 9.09
N SER A 73 -14.69 5.48 9.99
CA SER A 73 -15.80 6.44 9.85
C SER A 73 -15.41 7.88 10.21
N ASN A 74 -14.33 8.10 10.94
CA ASN A 74 -13.90 9.43 11.37
C ASN A 74 -12.38 9.51 11.59
N PHE A 75 -11.90 10.72 11.91
CA PHE A 75 -10.48 11.02 12.19
C PHE A 75 -10.08 10.81 13.66
N HIS A 76 -11.01 10.42 14.53
CA HIS A 76 -10.66 10.10 15.90
C HIS A 76 -9.89 8.78 15.94
N GLU A 77 -9.01 8.66 16.92
CA GLU A 77 -8.24 7.44 17.16
C GLU A 77 -9.22 6.29 17.47
N ALA A 78 -9.31 5.34 16.55
CA ALA A 78 -10.14 4.15 16.71
C ALA A 78 -9.25 3.00 17.17
N LYS A 79 -9.76 2.15 18.07
CA LYS A 79 -9.10 0.90 18.42
C LYS A 79 -9.62 -0.21 17.52
N ARG A 80 -8.74 -0.82 16.73
CA ARG A 80 -9.08 -2.06 16.04
C ARG A 80 -8.82 -3.22 16.99
N VAL A 81 -9.92 -3.78 17.49
CA VAL A 81 -9.96 -4.92 18.40
C VAL A 81 -9.68 -6.21 17.62
N GLY A 82 -8.60 -6.89 17.98
CA GLY A 82 -8.40 -8.30 17.65
C GLY A 82 -9.05 -9.14 18.75
N LEU A 83 -10.03 -9.97 18.38
CA LEU A 83 -10.54 -10.97 19.32
C LEU A 83 -9.50 -12.09 19.40
N ASN A 84 -8.90 -12.31 20.56
CA ASN A 84 -7.98 -13.42 20.77
C ASN A 84 -8.72 -14.76 20.57
N GLY A 85 -8.03 -15.76 20.04
CA GLY A 85 -8.60 -17.07 19.72
C GLY A 85 -9.11 -17.80 20.97
N PHE A 86 -10.16 -18.60 20.81
CA PHE A 86 -10.54 -19.57 21.85
C PHE A 86 -9.45 -20.65 21.92
N SER A 87 -8.88 -20.82 23.12
CA SER A 87 -7.71 -21.69 23.30
C SER A 87 -7.96 -23.13 22.89
N GLU A 88 -8.82 -23.83 23.62
CA GLU A 88 -9.26 -25.18 23.28
C GLU A 88 -10.69 -25.39 23.79
N LEU A 89 -11.45 -26.23 23.09
CA LEU A 89 -12.76 -26.67 23.56
C LEU A 89 -12.56 -27.76 24.62
N ALA A 90 -12.90 -27.45 25.88
CA ALA A 90 -12.84 -28.44 26.95
C ALA A 90 -13.72 -29.65 26.62
N LYS A 91 -13.19 -30.87 26.81
CA LYS A 91 -13.97 -32.10 26.67
C LYS A 91 -15.08 -32.10 27.73
N VAL A 92 -16.33 -32.05 27.29
CA VAL A 92 -17.49 -32.15 28.19
C VAL A 92 -17.86 -33.64 28.34
N PRO A 93 -17.69 -34.25 29.53
CA PRO A 93 -18.17 -35.60 29.78
C PRO A 93 -19.72 -35.62 29.77
N GLU A 94 -20.31 -36.77 29.42
CA GLU A 94 -21.77 -36.92 29.38
C GLU A 94 -22.40 -36.55 30.74
N GLY A 95 -23.28 -35.55 30.73
CA GLY A 95 -23.98 -35.04 31.91
C GLY A 95 -23.36 -33.78 32.56
N ALA A 96 -22.24 -33.26 32.07
CA ALA A 96 -21.66 -32.02 32.56
C ALA A 96 -22.12 -30.76 31.80
N GLU A 97 -22.11 -29.62 32.47
CA GLU A 97 -22.48 -28.32 31.89
C GLU A 97 -21.30 -27.66 31.16
N TYR A 98 -21.60 -26.94 30.07
CA TYR A 98 -20.63 -26.13 29.33
C TYR A 98 -20.12 -24.98 30.21
N LYS A 99 -18.79 -24.78 30.25
CA LYS A 99 -18.19 -23.66 30.98
C LYS A 99 -18.13 -22.41 30.09
N TYR A 100 -18.44 -21.26 30.68
CA TYR A 100 -18.21 -19.97 30.04
C TYR A 100 -16.70 -19.71 29.91
N VAL A 101 -16.26 -19.34 28.71
CA VAL A 101 -14.89 -18.93 28.43
C VAL A 101 -14.87 -17.43 28.20
N THR A 102 -13.94 -16.74 28.86
CA THR A 102 -13.70 -15.30 28.69
C THR A 102 -12.54 -15.07 27.73
N THR A 103 -12.76 -14.24 26.71
CA THR A 103 -11.72 -13.83 25.77
C THR A 103 -11.20 -12.44 26.14
N SER A 104 -9.88 -12.26 26.07
CA SER A 104 -9.23 -10.95 26.21
C SER A 104 -9.21 -10.20 24.87
N ASP A 105 -9.39 -8.88 24.92
CA ASP A 105 -9.36 -7.99 23.76
C ASP A 105 -8.03 -7.23 23.74
N SER A 106 -7.33 -7.28 22.61
CA SER A 106 -6.18 -6.42 22.34
C SER A 106 -6.47 -5.46 21.18
N GLY A 107 -6.63 -4.18 21.52
CA GLY A 107 -6.94 -3.11 20.56
C GLY A 107 -5.69 -2.33 20.14
N VAL A 108 -5.45 -2.23 18.83
CA VAL A 108 -4.38 -1.36 18.28
C VAL A 108 -5.00 -0.01 17.85
N PRO A 109 -4.45 1.14 18.31
CA PRO A 109 -4.91 2.44 17.87
C PRO A 109 -4.54 2.72 16.41
N ILE A 110 -5.49 3.27 15.66
CA ILE A 110 -5.32 3.69 14.28
C ILE A 110 -6.01 5.05 14.07
N ALA A 111 -5.36 5.93 13.31
CA ALA A 111 -5.87 7.26 13.00
C ALA A 111 -5.71 7.58 11.51
N LEU A 112 -6.66 8.32 10.95
CA LEU A 112 -6.60 8.80 9.57
C LEU A 112 -5.80 10.10 9.49
N ALA A 113 -4.98 10.24 8.44
CA ALA A 113 -4.28 11.46 8.11
C ALA A 113 -4.58 11.87 6.66
N THR A 114 -4.73 13.17 6.41
CA THR A 114 -5.03 13.72 5.08
C THR A 114 -3.79 14.36 4.47
N TYR A 115 -3.49 14.00 3.22
CA TYR A 115 -2.41 14.58 2.43
C TYR A 115 -3.00 15.11 1.12
N GLY A 116 -2.57 16.29 0.68
CA GLY A 116 -3.07 16.89 -0.55
C GLY A 116 -2.19 18.04 -1.03
N ASN A 117 -2.16 18.23 -2.35
CA ASN A 117 -1.49 19.34 -3.03
C ASN A 117 -2.41 19.88 -4.12
N ILE A 118 -2.34 21.19 -4.37
CA ILE A 118 -3.14 21.86 -5.40
C ILE A 118 -2.23 22.26 -6.56
N PHE A 119 -2.69 22.03 -7.79
CA PHE A 119 -2.07 22.52 -9.01
C PHE A 119 -3.03 23.48 -9.72
N SER A 120 -2.49 24.61 -10.18
CA SER A 120 -3.25 25.65 -10.88
C SER A 120 -2.65 25.91 -12.26
N ILE A 121 -3.50 26.07 -13.26
CA ILE A 121 -3.10 26.40 -14.63
C ILE A 121 -3.25 27.90 -14.84
N THR A 122 -2.22 28.54 -15.38
CA THR A 122 -2.26 29.96 -15.71
C THR A 122 -2.86 30.18 -17.10
N ARG A 123 -3.45 31.35 -17.33
CA ARG A 123 -3.96 31.75 -18.65
C ARG A 123 -2.86 31.71 -19.71
N GLN A 124 -1.64 32.07 -19.34
CA GLN A 124 -0.48 32.07 -20.23
C GLN A 124 -0.19 30.66 -20.76
N ALA A 125 -0.22 29.64 -19.89
CA ALA A 125 -0.02 28.24 -20.30
C ALA A 125 -1.07 27.77 -21.33
N ILE A 126 -2.30 28.27 -21.22
CA ILE A 126 -3.40 27.95 -22.15
C ILE A 126 -3.23 28.67 -23.49
N ILE A 127 -2.85 29.95 -23.45
CA ILE A 127 -2.59 30.74 -24.67
C ILE A 127 -1.39 30.18 -25.45
N ASN A 128 -0.38 29.70 -24.72
CA ASN A 128 0.83 29.09 -25.29
C ASN A 128 0.62 27.64 -25.75
N ASP A 129 -0.58 27.08 -25.54
CA ASP A 129 -0.94 25.70 -25.89
C ASP A 129 -0.01 24.63 -25.29
N ASP A 130 0.38 24.83 -24.02
CA ASP A 130 1.24 23.90 -23.26
C ASP A 130 0.47 22.64 -22.81
N LEU A 131 -0.10 21.91 -23.77
CA LEU A 131 -0.84 20.65 -23.59
C LEU A 131 -0.05 19.58 -22.83
N SER A 132 1.28 19.59 -22.97
CA SER A 132 2.17 18.67 -22.26
C SER A 132 2.16 18.89 -20.74
N GLN A 133 1.97 20.12 -20.27
CA GLN A 133 1.92 20.41 -18.84
C GLN A 133 0.63 19.89 -18.20
N LEU A 134 -0.48 19.89 -18.95
CA LEU A 134 -1.78 19.38 -18.49
C LEU A 134 -1.85 17.87 -18.38
N SER A 135 -0.94 17.14 -19.03
CA SER A 135 -0.85 15.69 -18.91
C SER A 135 0.28 15.27 -17.98
N THR A 136 1.45 15.88 -18.12
CA THR A 136 2.67 15.46 -17.40
C THR A 136 2.61 15.81 -15.92
N ILE A 137 2.17 17.02 -15.55
CA ILE A 137 2.14 17.45 -14.14
C ILE A 137 1.11 16.62 -13.35
N PRO A 138 -0.15 16.48 -13.81
CA PRO A 138 -1.13 15.67 -13.09
C PRO A 138 -0.71 14.19 -13.01
N GLN A 139 -0.07 13.64 -14.04
CA GLN A 139 0.48 12.29 -13.99
C GLN A 139 1.59 12.15 -12.94
N ALA A 140 2.51 13.13 -12.86
CA ALA A 140 3.54 13.15 -11.81
C ALA A 140 2.93 13.28 -10.41
N MET A 141 1.88 14.08 -10.25
CA MET A 141 1.13 14.21 -8.99
C MET A 141 0.48 12.88 -8.58
N GLY A 142 -0.15 12.16 -9.52
CA GLY A 142 -0.71 10.83 -9.26
C GLY A 142 0.34 9.82 -8.78
N ARG A 143 1.53 9.84 -9.40
CA ARG A 143 2.66 9.01 -8.96
C ARG A 143 3.15 9.40 -7.56
N ALA A 144 3.29 10.70 -7.29
CA ALA A 144 3.72 11.19 -5.99
C ALA A 144 2.73 10.83 -4.87
N ALA A 145 1.42 10.87 -5.17
CA ALA A 145 0.38 10.45 -4.23
C ALA A 145 0.52 8.97 -3.87
N ALA A 146 0.65 8.08 -4.86
CA ALA A 146 0.84 6.65 -4.63
C ALA A 146 2.11 6.36 -3.81
N ARG A 147 3.21 7.04 -4.16
CA ARG A 147 4.49 6.94 -3.45
C ARG A 147 4.42 7.44 -2.02
N THR A 148 3.62 8.46 -1.73
CA THR A 148 3.44 8.97 -0.37
C THR A 148 2.81 7.90 0.51
N VAL A 149 1.78 7.21 0.02
CA VAL A 149 1.17 6.08 0.74
C VAL A 149 2.18 4.96 0.95
N GLY A 150 2.91 4.56 -0.10
CA GLY A 150 3.96 3.54 0.00
C GLY A 150 5.02 3.91 1.04
N ASN A 151 5.55 5.13 0.98
CA ASN A 151 6.52 5.63 1.94
C ASN A 151 6.02 5.56 3.38
N LEU A 152 4.77 5.95 3.65
CA LEU A 152 4.20 5.89 5.01
C LEU A 152 4.08 4.45 5.51
N VAL A 153 3.67 3.52 4.65
CA VAL A 153 3.58 2.09 4.98
C VAL A 153 4.98 1.52 5.28
N TYR A 154 5.95 1.78 4.42
CA TYR A 154 7.32 1.29 4.62
C TYR A 154 8.02 1.98 5.79
N LEU A 155 7.72 3.24 6.07
CA LEU A 155 8.24 3.96 7.23
C LEU A 155 7.88 3.25 8.54
N GLN A 156 6.68 2.68 8.64
CA GLN A 156 6.29 1.92 9.82
C GLN A 156 7.18 0.69 10.07
N LEU A 157 7.65 0.05 8.98
CA LEU A 157 8.56 -1.10 9.06
C LEU A 157 10.01 -0.66 9.35
N THR A 158 10.49 0.36 8.65
CA THR A 158 11.90 0.78 8.71
C THR A 158 12.22 1.62 9.95
N ALA A 159 11.28 2.43 10.43
CA ALA A 159 11.46 3.21 11.65
C ALA A 159 11.36 2.35 12.92
N ASN A 160 10.82 1.13 12.80
CA ASN A 160 10.60 0.21 13.92
C ASN A 160 9.94 0.90 15.12
N SER A 161 8.86 1.63 14.85
CA SER A 161 8.20 2.47 15.85
C SER A 161 7.64 1.65 17.01
N LYS A 162 7.39 2.32 18.15
CA LYS A 162 6.86 1.66 19.34
C LYS A 162 5.45 1.13 19.07
N PHE A 163 5.22 -0.10 19.52
CA PHE A 163 3.92 -0.74 19.52
C PHE A 163 3.13 -0.34 20.78
N THR A 164 1.93 -0.91 20.93
CA THR A 164 0.96 -0.56 22.00
C THR A 164 1.48 -0.84 23.41
N ASP A 165 2.45 -1.74 23.55
CA ASP A 165 3.10 -2.11 24.81
C ASP A 165 4.33 -1.24 25.14
N GLY A 166 4.64 -0.25 24.30
CA GLY A 166 5.77 0.66 24.46
C GLY A 166 7.12 0.12 23.96
N LYS A 167 7.19 -1.14 23.50
CA LYS A 167 8.39 -1.74 22.88
C LYS A 167 8.38 -1.52 21.37
N ALA A 168 9.55 -1.58 20.73
CA ALA A 168 9.62 -1.46 19.27
C ALA A 168 8.86 -2.60 18.57
N LEU A 169 8.30 -2.35 17.39
CA LEU A 169 7.54 -3.34 16.62
C LEU A 169 8.31 -4.67 16.50
N PHE A 170 9.56 -4.63 16.08
CA PHE A 170 10.50 -5.74 16.08
C PHE A 170 11.35 -5.70 17.36
N HIS A 171 11.10 -6.67 18.24
CA HIS A 171 11.78 -6.79 19.52
C HIS A 171 11.89 -8.27 19.92
N ALA A 172 12.92 -8.62 20.71
CA ALA A 172 13.14 -9.99 21.17
C ALA A 172 11.92 -10.54 21.95
N ASP A 173 11.32 -9.70 22.80
CA ASP A 173 10.13 -10.08 23.60
C ASP A 173 8.88 -10.36 22.74
N HIS A 174 8.80 -9.79 21.53
CA HIS A 174 7.73 -10.08 20.57
C HIS A 174 7.98 -11.37 19.79
N LYS A 175 9.13 -12.02 19.97
CA LYS A 175 9.56 -13.23 19.23
C LYS A 175 9.48 -13.06 17.71
N ASN A 176 9.70 -11.84 17.22
CA ASN A 176 9.63 -11.47 15.80
C ASN A 176 10.94 -10.87 15.27
N LEU A 177 12.02 -10.99 16.04
CA LEU A 177 13.37 -10.54 15.69
C LEU A 177 14.33 -11.74 15.68
N ILE A 178 15.09 -11.88 14.60
CA ILE A 178 16.14 -12.88 14.46
C ILE A 178 17.51 -12.20 14.32
N ALA A 179 18.54 -12.81 14.89
CA ALA A 179 19.93 -12.32 14.83
C ALA A 179 20.76 -13.04 13.75
N LYS A 180 20.12 -13.47 12.65
CA LYS A 180 20.75 -14.16 11.52
C LYS A 180 20.71 -13.33 10.24
N GLY A 181 21.65 -13.61 9.34
CA GLY A 181 21.73 -12.98 8.03
C GLY A 181 20.65 -13.48 7.06
N MET A 182 20.66 -12.92 5.85
CA MET A 182 19.79 -13.35 4.75
C MET A 182 20.40 -14.57 4.04
N ASP A 183 20.30 -15.73 4.67
CA ASP A 183 20.71 -17.03 4.15
C ASP A 183 19.62 -18.09 4.40
N THR A 184 19.85 -19.34 3.95
CA THR A 184 18.87 -20.43 4.09
C THR A 184 18.55 -20.73 5.56
N ASP A 185 19.54 -20.66 6.44
CA ASP A 185 19.38 -20.98 7.85
C ASP A 185 18.62 -19.87 8.59
N GLY A 186 18.91 -18.61 8.29
CA GLY A 186 18.18 -17.45 8.78
C GLY A 186 16.72 -17.46 8.31
N LEU A 187 16.47 -17.82 7.04
CA LEU A 187 15.10 -17.91 6.51
C LEU A 187 14.31 -19.04 7.17
N ASN A 188 14.91 -20.20 7.42
CA ASN A 188 14.28 -21.31 8.13
C ASN A 188 13.95 -20.95 9.58
N GLU A 189 14.85 -20.24 10.25
CA GLU A 189 14.61 -19.75 11.62
C GLU A 189 13.49 -18.70 11.67
N ALA A 190 13.48 -17.75 10.73
CA ALA A 190 12.39 -16.79 10.61
C ALA A 190 11.04 -17.47 10.37
N ARG A 191 10.98 -18.45 9.45
CA ARG A 191 9.77 -19.25 9.20
C ARG A 191 9.33 -20.00 10.45
N LYS A 192 10.26 -20.58 11.19
CA LYS A 192 9.98 -21.26 12.47
C LYS A 192 9.42 -20.29 13.50
N ALA A 193 10.02 -19.11 13.66
CA ALA A 193 9.56 -18.09 14.60
C ALA A 193 8.12 -17.63 14.27
N MET A 194 7.80 -17.44 12.98
CA MET A 194 6.43 -17.08 12.56
C MET A 194 5.42 -18.21 12.80
N ARG A 195 5.77 -19.46 12.51
CA ARG A 195 4.85 -20.60 12.71
C ARG A 195 4.61 -20.94 14.18
N LEU A 196 5.59 -20.64 15.05
CA LEU A 196 5.50 -20.84 16.50
C LEU A 196 4.96 -19.61 17.25
N GLN A 197 4.48 -18.58 16.54
CA GLN A 197 3.78 -17.47 17.19
C GLN A 197 2.56 -17.97 17.95
N GLN A 198 2.41 -17.46 19.17
CA GLN A 198 1.35 -17.83 20.09
C GLN A 198 0.52 -16.59 20.40
N ASP A 199 -0.77 -16.79 20.58
CA ASP A 199 -1.66 -15.76 21.10
C ASP A 199 -1.36 -15.50 22.59
N ALA A 200 -1.94 -14.45 23.17
CA ALA A 200 -1.87 -14.12 24.58
C ALA A 200 -2.32 -15.28 25.49
N ASN A 201 -3.15 -16.19 24.96
CA ASN A 201 -3.63 -17.39 25.65
C ASN A 201 -2.65 -18.59 25.54
N GLY A 202 -1.56 -18.47 24.78
CA GLY A 202 -0.55 -19.51 24.59
C GLY A 202 -0.79 -20.43 23.38
N ASP A 203 -1.91 -20.26 22.67
CA ASP A 203 -2.28 -21.12 21.54
C ASP A 203 -1.56 -20.71 20.25
N PRO A 204 -1.15 -21.67 19.40
CA PRO A 204 -0.44 -21.37 18.17
C PRO A 204 -1.35 -20.67 17.15
N ILE A 205 -0.93 -19.50 16.68
CA ILE A 205 -1.64 -18.73 15.62
C ILE A 205 -1.38 -19.34 14.23
N ASN A 206 -0.37 -20.20 14.10
CA ASN A 206 0.02 -20.88 12.85
C ASN A 206 0.16 -19.90 11.66
N VAL A 207 0.93 -18.82 11.85
CA VAL A 207 1.16 -17.82 10.80
C VAL A 207 2.06 -18.41 9.72
N ILE A 208 1.53 -18.53 8.51
CA ILE A 208 2.28 -18.99 7.33
C ILE A 208 2.82 -17.76 6.58
N PRO A 209 4.14 -17.61 6.41
CA PRO A 209 4.70 -16.50 5.67
C PRO A 209 4.41 -16.61 4.17
N ALA A 210 3.84 -15.55 3.59
CA ALA A 210 3.53 -15.47 2.15
C ALA A 210 4.51 -14.59 1.36
N TYR A 211 5.03 -13.53 1.99
CA TYR A 211 5.91 -12.54 1.35
C TYR A 211 7.19 -12.36 2.15
N ILE A 212 8.30 -12.09 1.45
CA ILE A 212 9.54 -11.63 2.06
C ILE A 212 9.85 -10.22 1.55
N LEU A 213 10.05 -9.28 2.47
CA LEU A 213 10.33 -7.88 2.16
C LEU A 213 11.82 -7.64 2.40
N VAL A 214 12.54 -7.24 1.36
CA VAL A 214 14.00 -7.17 1.40
C VAL A 214 14.47 -5.86 0.74
N PRO A 215 15.47 -5.17 1.32
CA PRO A 215 16.11 -4.04 0.64
C PRO A 215 16.79 -4.49 -0.66
N ALA A 216 16.85 -3.62 -1.67
CA ALA A 216 17.45 -3.94 -2.97
C ALA A 216 18.89 -4.51 -2.87
N ALA A 217 19.67 -4.05 -1.89
CA ALA A 217 21.03 -4.55 -1.65
C ALA A 217 21.11 -6.04 -1.28
N LEU A 218 20.05 -6.60 -0.68
CA LEU A 218 19.98 -7.99 -0.22
C LEU A 218 19.12 -8.88 -1.14
N GLU A 219 18.56 -8.33 -2.22
CA GLU A 219 17.66 -9.04 -3.13
C GLU A 219 18.31 -10.29 -3.74
N GLY A 220 19.56 -10.17 -4.19
CA GLY A 220 20.30 -11.31 -4.74
C GLY A 220 20.51 -12.44 -3.73
N LEU A 221 20.75 -12.11 -2.46
CA LEU A 221 20.89 -13.09 -1.38
C LEU A 221 19.55 -13.73 -1.04
N ALA A 222 18.48 -12.94 -0.96
CA ALA A 222 17.14 -13.44 -0.68
C ALA A 222 16.64 -14.40 -1.77
N ASN A 223 16.82 -14.06 -3.05
CA ASN A 223 16.44 -14.94 -4.16
C ASN A 223 17.18 -16.26 -4.10
N ARG A 224 18.48 -16.25 -3.80
CA ARG A 224 19.27 -17.47 -3.61
C ARG A 224 18.75 -18.29 -2.43
N ALA A 225 18.51 -17.67 -1.27
CA ALA A 225 18.03 -18.36 -0.08
C ALA A 225 16.64 -19.00 -0.30
N VAL A 226 15.72 -18.30 -0.98
CA VAL A 226 14.39 -18.82 -1.30
C VAL A 226 14.48 -20.01 -2.25
N LEU A 227 15.25 -19.90 -3.33
CA LEU A 227 15.43 -20.98 -4.31
C LEU A 227 16.12 -22.20 -3.69
N SER A 228 17.17 -22.02 -2.90
CA SER A 228 17.84 -23.09 -2.18
C SER A 228 16.96 -23.75 -1.12
N SER A 229 16.00 -23.02 -0.53
CA SER A 229 15.03 -23.61 0.42
C SER A 229 13.94 -24.46 -0.25
N SER A 230 13.81 -24.40 -1.58
CA SER A 230 12.81 -25.16 -2.36
C SER A 230 13.32 -26.51 -2.89
N SER A 231 14.63 -26.80 -2.76
CA SER A 231 15.15 -28.13 -3.07
C SER A 231 14.77 -29.10 -1.94
N LEU A 232 13.93 -30.09 -2.26
CA LEU A 232 13.49 -31.17 -1.36
C LEU A 232 14.61 -32.09 -0.88
N PHE A 233 15.84 -31.91 -1.38
CA PHE A 233 17.01 -32.66 -1.00
C PHE A 233 17.97 -31.71 -0.28
N PRO A 234 18.35 -31.99 0.98
CA PRO A 234 19.47 -31.29 1.60
C PRO A 234 20.70 -31.58 0.73
N VAL A 235 21.22 -30.55 0.08
CA VAL A 235 22.54 -30.62 -0.55
C VAL A 235 23.53 -30.37 0.57
N ASP A 236 24.38 -31.34 0.86
CA ASP A 236 25.47 -31.15 1.82
C ASP A 236 26.44 -30.05 1.33
N GLN A 237 27.28 -29.52 2.22
CA GLN A 237 28.28 -28.49 1.88
C GLN A 237 29.30 -28.94 0.80
N SER A 238 29.26 -30.21 0.36
CA SER A 238 30.07 -30.77 -0.72
C SER A 238 29.31 -30.99 -2.04
N GLY A 239 28.05 -30.56 -2.15
CA GLY A 239 27.29 -30.61 -3.40
C GLY A 239 26.68 -31.97 -3.75
N SER A 240 26.64 -32.94 -2.83
CA SER A 240 25.98 -34.24 -3.07
C SER A 240 24.53 -34.24 -2.61
N MET A 241 23.64 -34.76 -3.46
CA MET A 241 22.21 -34.93 -3.14
C MET A 241 22.00 -36.22 -2.35
N ASN A 242 21.50 -36.13 -1.12
CA ASN A 242 21.15 -37.29 -0.32
C ASN A 242 19.79 -37.87 -0.77
N GLN A 243 19.80 -39.10 -1.30
CA GLN A 243 18.65 -39.76 -1.95
C GLN A 243 17.74 -40.57 -1.00
N ASN A 244 17.90 -40.51 0.33
CA ASN A 244 17.10 -41.38 1.22
C ASN A 244 16.54 -40.68 2.48
N PRO A 245 15.32 -40.12 2.44
CA PRO A 245 14.71 -39.46 3.59
C PRO A 245 13.90 -40.46 4.43
N ALA A 246 14.54 -41.17 5.34
CA ALA A 246 13.85 -41.81 6.46
C ALA A 246 13.79 -40.82 7.64
N LEU A 247 12.74 -39.99 7.68
CA LEU A 247 12.49 -39.07 8.80
C LEU A 247 11.47 -39.70 9.76
N LEU A 248 11.97 -40.47 10.74
CA LEU A 248 11.32 -40.63 12.03
C LEU A 248 12.02 -39.65 12.98
N THR A 249 11.30 -38.65 13.47
CA THR A 249 11.78 -37.80 14.56
C THR A 249 10.79 -37.88 15.72
N SER A 250 11.32 -38.32 16.86
CA SER A 250 10.72 -38.39 18.19
C SER A 250 10.20 -37.06 18.70
#